data_AF-A0A380CIZ6-F1
#
_entry.id   AF-A0A380CIZ6-F1
#
_cell.length_a   1.000
_cell.length_b   1.000
_cell.length_c   1.000
_cell.angle_alpha   90.00
_cell.angle_beta   90.00
_cell.angle_gamma   90.00
#
_symmetry.space_group_name_H-M   'P 1'
#
loop_
_entity.id
_entity.type
_entity.pdbx_description
1 polymer ?
#
loop_
_entity_poly.entity_id
_entity_poly.type
_entity_poly.pdbx_seq_one_letter_code
_entity_poly.pdbx_strand_id
1 'polypeptide(L)' 'MAEYKVLQPYKDKQLGQDLKKNAKVEMTVKRADEVENTLKANGFDGPFLERIKEKK' A
#
# COMPACT_ATOMS: atom_id res chain seq x y z
N MET A 1 -0.97 -13.62 -3.40
CA MET A 1 -1.19 -12.15 -3.42
C MET A 1 -2.18 -11.82 -2.32
N ALA A 2 -2.19 -10.59 -1.83
CA ALA A 2 -3.13 -10.14 -0.80
C ALA A 2 -3.82 -8.85 -1.23
N GLU A 3 -5.08 -8.72 -0.82
CA GLU A 3 -5.83 -7.48 -1.01
C GLU A 3 -5.51 -6.53 0.14
N TYR A 4 -5.12 -5.31 -0.22
CA TYR A 4 -4.86 -4.21 0.69
C TYR A 4 -5.81 -3.06 0.44
N LYS A 5 -6.21 -2.39 1.51
CA LYS A 5 -6.95 -1.15 1.52
C LYS A 5 -5.97 0.00 1.67
N VAL A 6 -6.08 0.98 0.80
CA VAL A 6 -5.28 2.21 0.88
C VAL A 6 -5.88 3.08 1.99
N LEU A 7 -5.19 3.24 3.11
CA LEU A 7 -5.66 4.08 4.23
C LEU A 7 -5.33 5.56 4.01
N GLN A 8 -4.21 5.83 3.36
CA GLN A 8 -3.74 7.16 3.00
C GLN A 8 -3.45 7.21 1.52
N PRO A 9 -3.83 8.28 0.82
CA PRO A 9 -3.55 8.37 -0.61
C PRO A 9 -2.05 8.52 -0.82
N TYR A 10 -1.50 7.72 -1.73
CA TYR A 10 -0.09 7.81 -2.12
C TYR A 10 0.07 7.51 -3.60
N LYS A 11 1.15 8.04 -4.17
CA LYS A 11 1.52 7.75 -5.55
C LYS A 11 2.38 6.50 -5.59
N ASP A 12 1.83 5.41 -6.11
CA ASP A 12 2.61 4.20 -6.33
C ASP A 12 3.48 4.40 -7.57
N LYS A 13 4.80 4.54 -7.36
CA LYS A 13 5.77 4.76 -8.44
C LYS A 13 5.89 3.55 -9.38
N GLN A 14 5.62 2.33 -8.90
CA GLN A 14 5.72 1.11 -9.70
C GLN A 14 4.49 0.90 -10.59
N LEU A 15 3.30 1.22 -10.10
CA LEU A 15 2.06 1.18 -10.88
C LEU A 15 1.85 2.45 -11.72
N GLY A 16 2.60 3.52 -11.43
CA GLY A 16 2.44 4.81 -12.09
C GLY A 16 1.07 5.45 -11.85
N GLN A 17 0.37 5.03 -10.79
CA GLN A 17 -0.99 5.48 -10.50
C GLN A 17 -1.11 6.04 -9.08
N ASP A 18 -1.94 7.05 -8.94
CA ASP A 18 -2.28 7.65 -7.65
C ASP A 18 -3.35 6.78 -6.97
N LEU A 19 -2.95 6.12 -5.90
CA LEU A 19 -3.84 5.31 -5.10
C LEU A 19 -4.59 6.22 -4.14
N LYS A 20 -5.92 6.21 -4.27
CA LYS A 20 -6.81 7.05 -3.45
C LYS A 20 -7.10 6.37 -2.12
N LYS A 21 -7.37 7.18 -1.08
CA LYS A 21 -7.87 6.69 0.20
C LYS A 21 -9.12 5.82 0.00
N ASN A 22 -9.20 4.72 0.73
CA ASN A 22 -10.19 3.63 0.61
C ASN A 22 -10.16 2.83 -0.69
N ALA A 23 -9.22 3.06 -1.62
CA ALA A 23 -9.04 2.20 -2.77
C ALA A 23 -8.59 0.80 -2.32
N LYS A 24 -9.01 -0.22 -3.07
CA LYS A 24 -8.54 -1.60 -2.87
C LYS A 24 -7.51 -1.91 -3.94
N VAL A 25 -6.39 -2.45 -3.52
CA VAL A 25 -5.28 -2.84 -4.39
C VAL A 25 -4.84 -4.25 -4.05
N GLU A 26 -4.67 -5.08 -5.07
CA GLU A 26 -4.10 -6.41 -4.90
C GLU A 26 -2.60 -6.32 -5.13
N MET A 27 -1.81 -6.64 -4.11
CA MET A 27 -0.35 -6.68 -4.22
C MET A 27 0.25 -7.79 -3.35
N THR A 28 1.54 -8.05 -3.49
CA THR A 28 2.23 -9.04 -2.65
C THR A 28 2.55 -8.47 -1.28
N VAL A 29 2.66 -9.33 -0.27
CA VAL A 29 3.01 -8.90 1.11
C VAL A 29 4.34 -8.18 1.14
N LYS A 30 5.34 -8.71 0.42
CA LYS A 30 6.65 -8.07 0.26
C LYS A 30 6.53 -6.65 -0.30
N ARG A 31 5.68 -6.45 -1.32
CA ARG A 31 5.49 -5.14 -1.94
C ARG A 31 4.78 -4.15 -1.03
N ALA A 32 3.76 -4.59 -0.28
CA ALA A 32 3.11 -3.73 0.70
C ALA A 32 4.10 -3.24 1.76
N ASP A 33 4.97 -4.14 2.23
CA ASP A 33 6.04 -3.82 3.18
C ASP A 33 7.08 -2.85 2.60
N GLU A 34 7.48 -3.03 1.33
CA GLU A 34 8.36 -2.06 0.64
C GLU A 34 7.75 -0.67 0.52
N VAL A 35 6.45 -0.58 0.23
CA VAL A 35 5.72 0.70 0.15
C VAL A 35 5.71 1.39 1.51
N GLU A 36 5.36 0.67 2.58
CA GLU A 36 5.39 1.22 3.94
C GLU A 36 6.79 1.67 4.35
N ASN A 37 7.81 0.84 4.11
CA ASN A 37 9.21 1.19 4.43
C ASN A 37 9.69 2.41 3.64
N THR A 38 9.35 2.49 2.35
CA THR A 38 9.71 3.64 1.50
C THR A 38 9.05 4.90 2.01
N LEU A 39 7.74 4.87 2.30
CA LEU A 39 7.01 6.04 2.76
C LEU A 39 7.48 6.48 4.16
N LYS A 40 7.73 5.53 5.05
CA LYS A 40 8.33 5.78 6.35
C LYS A 40 9.74 6.38 6.25
N ALA A 41 10.57 5.88 5.33
CA ALA A 41 11.90 6.43 5.06
C ALA A 41 11.85 7.86 4.48
N ASN A 42 10.76 8.22 3.79
CA ASN A 42 10.51 9.58 3.32
C ASN A 42 9.91 10.49 4.42
N GLY A 43 9.75 10.01 5.65
CA GLY A 43 9.24 10.79 6.78
C GLY A 43 7.71 10.84 6.87
N PHE A 44 6.99 9.94 6.18
CA PHE A 44 5.55 9.83 6.34
C PHE A 44 5.19 8.82 7.44
N ASP A 45 4.32 9.23 8.36
CA ASP A 45 3.83 8.39 9.45
C ASP A 45 2.54 7.67 9.10
N GLY A 46 2.52 6.37 9.36
CA GLY A 46 1.31 5.56 9.40
C GLY A 46 1.32 4.33 8.50
N PRO A 47 0.38 3.41 8.72
CA PRO A 47 0.11 2.35 7.76
C PRO A 47 -0.62 2.94 6.55
N PHE A 48 0.04 2.91 5.39
CA PHE A 48 -0.56 3.34 4.11
C PHE A 48 -1.50 2.29 3.53
N LEU A 49 -1.25 1.04 3.90
CA LEU A 49 -1.93 -0.14 3.40
C LEU A 49 -2.41 -0.98 4.58
N GLU A 50 -3.70 -1.30 4.57
CA GLU A 50 -4.30 -2.21 5.53
C GLU A 50 -4.65 -3.51 4.84
N ARG A 51 -4.16 -4.63 5.36
CA ARG A 51 -4.42 -5.93 4.76
C ARG A 51 -5.88 -6.34 4.99
N ILE A 52 -6.65 -6.46 3.92
CA ILE A 52 -8.07 -6.86 3.99
C ILE A 52 -8.23 -8.36 3.89
N LYS A 53 -7.52 -9.01 2.95
CA LYS A 53 -7.72 -10.43 2.66
C LYS A 53 -6.46 -11.09 2.14
N GLU A 54 -6.05 -12.17 2.79
CA GLU A 54 -5.08 -13.12 2.24
C GLU A 54 -5.87 -14.18 1.46
N LYS A 55 -5.71 -14.26 0.13
CA LYS A 55 -6.15 -15.45 -0.60
C LYS A 55 -5.19 -16.58 -0.23
N LYS A 56 -5.69 -17.50 0.59
CA LYS A 56 -5.01 -18.72 1.02
C LYS A 56 -4.89 -19.71 -0.13
#